data_AF-A0A2V9XPX2-F1
#
_entry.id   AF-A0A2V9XPX2-F1
#
_cell.length_a   1.000
_cell.length_b   1.000
_cell.length_c   1.000
_cell.angle_alpha   90.00
_cell.angle_beta   90.00
_cell.angle_gamma   90.00
#
_symmetry.space_group_name_H-M   'P 1'
#
loop_
_entity.id
_entity.type
_entity.pdbx_description
1 polymer ?
#
loop_
_entity_poly.entity_id
_entity_poly.type
_entity_poly.pdbx_seq_one_letter_code
_entity_poly.pdbx_strand_id
1 'polypeptide(L)'
;MGEWKAQISLRVRQDLRREMEEFAAKERRKLGNLAELMLEWAFEQLKTAGSVDRLLKYQLGKRTGKADQSPTAGRDKSGVQAVSHKLSR
;
A
#
# COMPACT_ATOMS: atom_id res chain seq x y z
N MET A 1 4.03 -4.65 -37.61
CA MET A 1 5.42 -4.34 -37.24
C MET A 1 5.47 -4.34 -35.72
N GLY A 2 6.22 -5.25 -35.10
CA GLY A 2 6.29 -5.37 -33.64
C GLY A 2 6.89 -4.11 -33.02
N GLU A 3 6.48 -3.79 -31.79
CA GLU A 3 7.00 -2.67 -31.02
C GLU A 3 8.53 -2.67 -30.97
N TRP A 4 9.14 -1.55 -31.32
CA TRP A 4 10.58 -1.36 -31.21
C TRP A 4 10.94 -1.05 -29.76
N LYS A 5 11.47 -2.05 -29.05
CA LYS A 5 12.01 -1.85 -27.71
C LYS A 5 13.37 -1.18 -27.77
N ALA A 6 13.53 -0.07 -27.06
CA ALA A 6 14.82 0.60 -26.90
C ALA A 6 15.61 -0.06 -25.76
N GLN A 7 16.89 -0.36 -25.99
CA GLN A 7 17.77 -0.87 -24.94
C GLN A 7 18.17 0.26 -23.99
N ILE A 8 17.99 0.05 -22.69
CA ILE A 8 18.50 0.93 -21.63
C ILE A 8 19.56 0.18 -20.81
N SER A 9 20.60 0.90 -20.38
CA SER A 9 21.64 0.36 -19.50
C SER A 9 21.42 0.87 -18.08
N LEU A 10 21.11 -0.03 -17.15
CA LEU A 10 20.87 0.29 -15.75
C LEU A 10 21.96 -0.34 -14.88
N ARG A 11 22.46 0.43 -13.92
CA ARG A 11 23.34 -0.06 -12.86
C ARG A 11 22.55 -0.10 -11.56
N VAL A 12 22.54 -1.27 -10.93
CA VAL A 12 21.87 -1.50 -9.64
C VAL A 12 22.86 -2.08 -8.66
N ARG A 13 22.55 -1.96 -7.36
CA ARG A 13 23.31 -2.62 -6.30
C ARG A 13 23.22 -4.14 -6.46
N GLN A 14 24.30 -4.85 -6.10
CA GLN A 14 24.41 -6.29 -6.34
C GLN A 14 23.41 -7.10 -5.51
N ASP A 15 23.15 -6.68 -4.26
CA ASP A 15 22.15 -7.28 -3.39
C ASP A 15 20.73 -7.16 -3.97
N LEU A 16 20.37 -5.96 -4.45
CA LEU A 16 19.08 -5.73 -5.12
C LEU A 16 18.93 -6.61 -6.37
N ARG A 17 19.98 -6.73 -7.18
CA ARG A 17 19.94 -7.62 -8.37
C ARG A 17 19.65 -9.06 -7.95
N ARG A 18 20.31 -9.56 -6.91
CA ARG A 18 20.10 -10.94 -6.43
C ARG A 18 18.66 -11.15 -5.97
N GLU A 19 18.10 -10.21 -5.20
CA GLU A 19 16.70 -10.27 -4.79
C GLU A 19 15.76 -10.29 -6.00
N MET A 20 15.99 -9.44 -7.01
CA MET A 20 15.20 -9.45 -8.24
C MET A 20 15.30 -10.78 -9.00
N GLU A 21 16.47 -11.42 -9.03
CA GLU A 21 16.67 -12.73 -9.64
C GLU A 21 15.86 -13.82 -8.92
N GLU A 22 15.77 -13.78 -7.58
CA GLU A 22 14.94 -14.69 -6.81
C GLU A 22 13.44 -14.53 -7.12
N PHE A 23 12.95 -13.29 -7.24
CA PHE A 23 11.56 -13.03 -7.65
C PHE A 23 11.30 -13.51 -9.08
N ALA A 24 12.21 -13.22 -10.02
CA ALA A 24 12.09 -13.66 -11.39
C ALA A 24 12.04 -15.20 -11.48
N ALA A 25 12.86 -15.91 -10.70
CA ALA A 25 12.86 -17.36 -10.63
C ALA A 25 11.53 -17.92 -10.08
N LYS A 26 11.01 -17.35 -8.99
CA LYS A 26 9.70 -17.73 -8.40
C LYS A 26 8.56 -17.58 -9.41
N GLU A 27 8.62 -16.53 -10.23
CA GLU A 27 7.62 -16.23 -11.25
C GLU A 27 7.87 -16.93 -12.60
N ARG A 28 8.94 -17.75 -12.71
CA ARG A 28 9.36 -18.42 -13.96
C ARG A 28 9.59 -17.44 -15.11
N ARG A 29 10.18 -16.27 -14.82
CA ARG A 29 10.46 -15.19 -15.77
C ARG A 29 11.97 -14.93 -15.86
N LYS A 30 12.43 -14.37 -16.98
CA LYS A 30 13.78 -13.81 -17.08
C LYS A 30 13.85 -12.51 -16.28
N LEU A 31 15.00 -12.23 -15.65
CA LEU A 31 15.23 -10.97 -14.92
C LEU A 31 14.90 -9.73 -15.77
N GLY A 32 15.31 -9.72 -17.05
CA GLY A 32 15.02 -8.61 -17.96
C GLY A 32 13.53 -8.39 -18.18
N ASN A 33 12.73 -9.45 -18.28
CA ASN A 33 11.27 -9.35 -18.46
C ASN A 33 10.59 -8.86 -17.17
N LEU A 34 11.07 -9.30 -16.00
CA LEU A 34 10.58 -8.79 -14.72
C LEU A 34 10.91 -7.30 -14.57
N ALA A 35 12.15 -6.92 -14.89
CA ALA A 35 12.60 -5.53 -14.83
C ALA A 35 11.81 -4.62 -15.79
N GLU A 36 11.53 -5.10 -17.00
CA GLU A 36 10.67 -4.41 -17.97
C GLU A 36 9.27 -4.16 -17.39
N LEU A 37 8.60 -5.21 -16.89
CA LEU A 37 7.27 -5.10 -16.30
C LEU A 37 7.24 -4.14 -15.09
N MET A 38 8.25 -4.23 -14.23
CA MET A 38 8.37 -3.33 -13.08
C MET A 38 8.58 -1.88 -13.51
N LEU A 39 9.39 -1.64 -14.55
CA LEU A 39 9.66 -0.30 -15.05
C LEU A 39 8.42 0.31 -15.69
N GLU A 40 7.70 -0.43 -16.53
CA GLU A 40 6.42 0.00 -17.12
C GLU A 40 5.42 0.38 -16.03
N TRP A 41 5.23 -0.51 -15.04
CA TRP A 41 4.33 -0.24 -13.93
C TRP A 41 4.76 0.99 -13.13
N ALA A 42 6.04 1.10 -12.75
CA ALA A 42 6.56 2.22 -11.98
C ALA A 42 6.44 3.55 -12.74
N PHE A 43 6.60 3.53 -14.06
CA PHE A 43 6.46 4.71 -14.89
C PHE A 43 5.00 5.18 -14.99
N GLU A 44 4.03 4.26 -15.08
CA GLU A 44 2.61 4.63 -15.01
C GLU A 44 2.22 5.22 -13.65
N GLN A 45 2.80 4.70 -12.56
CA GLN A 45 2.64 5.32 -11.24
C GLN A 45 3.26 6.73 -11.20
N LEU A 46 4.45 6.90 -11.79
CA LEU A 46 5.11 8.22 -11.87
C LEU A 46 4.27 9.23 -12.65
N LYS A 47 3.71 8.83 -13.80
CA LYS A 47 2.81 9.68 -14.60
C LYS A 47 1.61 10.16 -13.78
N THR A 48 1.02 9.26 -13.01
CA THR A 48 -0.13 9.56 -12.14
C THR A 48 0.26 10.47 -10.98
N ALA A 49 1.43 10.25 -10.37
CA ALA A 49 1.93 11.08 -9.28
C ALA A 49 2.38 12.49 -9.72
N GLY A 50 2.78 12.64 -10.99
CA GLY A 50 3.24 13.89 -11.59
C GLY A 50 4.66 14.32 -11.20
N SER A 51 5.27 13.69 -10.19
CA SER A 51 6.68 13.85 -9.83
C SER A 51 7.19 12.67 -9.01
N VAL A 52 8.52 12.48 -9.01
CA VAL A 52 9.17 11.43 -8.20
C VAL A 52 8.96 11.68 -6.70
N ASP A 53 9.07 12.93 -6.24
CA ASP A 53 8.81 13.29 -4.84
C ASP A 53 7.40 12.88 -4.39
N ARG A 54 6.39 13.15 -5.23
CA ARG A 54 5.01 12.73 -4.95
C ARG A 54 4.88 11.21 -4.97
N LEU A 55 5.48 10.53 -5.95
CA LEU A 55 5.44 9.06 -6.06
C LEU A 55 5.96 8.39 -4.78
N LEU A 56 7.11 8.85 -4.27
CA LEU A 56 7.72 8.31 -3.05
C LEU A 56 6.85 8.57 -1.81
N LYS A 57 6.19 9.74 -1.73
CA LYS A 57 5.23 10.06 -0.65
C LYS A 57 3.98 9.19 -0.71
N TYR A 58 3.44 8.92 -1.91
CA TYR A 58 2.27 8.06 -2.09
C TYR A 58 2.53 6.59 -1.74
N GLN A 59 3.73 6.07 -2.04
CA GLN A 59 4.08 4.68 -1.72
C GLN A 59 4.19 4.43 -0.21
N LEU A 60 4.58 5.44 0.58
CA LEU A 60 4.64 5.35 2.05
C LEU A 60 3.27 5.54 2.71
N GLY A 61 2.34 6.24 2.06
CA GLY A 61 1.01 6.57 2.62
C GLY A 61 -0.05 5.45 2.57
N LYS A 62 0.16 4.38 1.80
CA LYS A 62 -0.81 3.25 1.70
C LYS A 62 -0.65 2.17 2.78
N ARG A 63 0.37 2.25 3.65
CA ARG A 63 0.56 1.31 4.77
C ARG A 63 0.09 1.83 6.14
N THR A 64 -0.39 3.06 6.22
CA THR A 64 -1.10 3.57 7.40
C THR A 64 -2.60 3.59 7.14
N GLY A 65 -3.15 2.43 6.75
CA GLY A 65 -4.58 2.18 6.87
C GLY A 65 -4.89 2.03 8.35
N LYS A 66 -5.60 3.02 8.89
CA LYS A 66 -6.19 3.06 10.23
C LYS A 66 -6.59 1.66 10.72
N ALA A 67 -5.91 1.17 11.75
CA ALA A 67 -6.51 0.20 12.65
C ALA A 67 -7.70 0.91 13.33
N ASP A 68 -8.89 0.52 12.90
CA ASP A 68 -10.05 0.33 13.76
C ASP A 68 -10.27 1.39 14.86
N GLN A 69 -10.80 2.55 14.47
CA GLN A 69 -11.62 3.33 15.40
C GLN A 69 -12.99 2.67 15.46
N SER A 70 -13.09 1.53 16.15
CA SER A 70 -14.36 1.07 16.67
C SER A 70 -14.76 2.00 17.83
N PRO A 71 -15.99 2.53 17.86
CA PRO A 71 -16.45 3.32 18.99
C PRO A 71 -16.64 2.37 20.17
N THR A 72 -15.67 2.32 21.10
CA THR A 72 -15.91 1.70 22.40
C THR A 72 -16.91 2.58 23.13
N ALA A 73 -18.17 2.17 23.04
CA ALA A 73 -19.30 2.67 23.80
C ALA A 73 -18.85 2.93 25.24
N GLY A 74 -18.87 4.20 25.64
CA GLY A 74 -18.77 4.62 27.02
C GLY A 74 -19.91 3.96 27.78
N ARG A 75 -19.59 2.86 28.47
CA ARG A 75 -20.43 2.31 29.53
C ARG A 75 -20.21 3.17 30.76
N ASP A 76 -20.77 4.37 30.72
CA ASP A 76 -20.89 5.21 31.90
C ASP A 76 -21.93 4.57 32.82
N LYS A 77 -21.45 3.95 33.89
CA LYS A 77 -22.28 3.50 35.01
C LYS A 77 -22.51 4.70 35.92
N SER A 78 -23.24 5.71 35.46
CA SER A 78 -24.04 6.56 36.35
C SER A 78 -25.15 5.66 36.89
N GLY A 79 -25.18 5.33 38.17
CA GLY A 79 -25.45 6.32 39.19
C GLY A 79 -26.93 6.22 39.50
N VAL A 80 -27.22 5.42 40.53
CA VAL A 80 -28.49 5.21 41.21
C VAL A 80 -29.46 6.38 41.09
N GLN A 81 -30.64 6.15 40.50
CA GLN A 81 -31.85 6.89 40.87
C GLN A 81 -32.99 5.89 41.11
N ALA A 82 -33.24 5.64 42.39
CA ALA A 82 -34.52 5.18 42.86
C ALA A 82 -35.53 6.31 42.68
N VAL A 83 -36.61 6.06 41.94
CA VAL A 83 -37.85 6.83 42.12
C VAL A 83 -39.01 5.85 42.16
N SER A 84 -39.64 5.87 43.33
CA SER A 84 -40.74 5.03 43.75
C SER A 84 -41.96 5.13 42.84
N HIS A 85 -42.65 3.99 42.82
CA HIS A 85 -44.00 3.68 42.37
C HIS A 85 -44.99 4.85 42.19
N LYS A 86 -45.65 4.83 41.03
CA LYS A 86 -47.08 5.19 40.87
C LYS A 86 -47.92 4.40 41.88
N LEU A 87 -48.96 5.01 42.48
CA LEU A 87 -50.34 4.94 41.96
C LEU A 87 -51.37 5.49 42.99
N SER A 88 -52.23 6.38 42.48
CA SER A 88 -53.64 6.65 42.82
C SER A 88 -54.08 7.20 44.19
N ARG A 89 -54.95 8.22 44.02
CA ARG A 89 -56.12 8.65 44.81
C ARG A 89 -56.53 7.80 46.01
#